data_AF-A0AAN1SZM7-F1
#
_entry.id   AF-A0AAN1SZM7-F1
#
_cell.length_a   1.000
_cell.length_b   1.000
_cell.length_c   1.000
_cell.angle_alpha   90.00
_cell.angle_beta   90.00
_cell.angle_gamma   90.00
#
_symmetry.space_group_name_H-M   'P 1'
#
loop_
_entity.id
_entity.type
_entity.pdbx_description
1 polymer ?
#
loop_
_entity_poly.entity_id
_entity_poly.type
_entity_poly.pdbx_seq_one_letter_code
_entity_poly.pdbx_strand_id
1 'polypeptide(L)'
;MSHEGLHEREEKLAIPTVDAHRAILSLMEEFEAVDWYHQRADACTDAELRDILLHNMHEEMEHAAMLLEWLRRSTPRLDEILRTYLFTQGDLTRLEEKNKSKIAGDSLAQSEGGTRRMTVGHMKGA
;
A
#
# COMPACT_ATOMS: atom_id res chain seq x y z
N MET A 1 19.72 10.14 -9.66
CA MET A 1 19.02 8.86 -9.52
C MET A 1 17.93 8.85 -10.57
N SER A 2 17.87 7.82 -11.39
CA SER A 2 16.95 7.77 -12.53
C SER A 2 15.77 6.86 -12.15
N HIS A 3 14.76 7.42 -11.49
CA HIS A 3 13.42 6.84 -11.57
C HIS A 3 12.88 7.15 -12.98
N GLU A 4 13.45 6.48 -13.97
CA GLU A 4 13.14 6.72 -15.37
C GLU A 4 11.79 6.09 -15.73
N GLY A 5 10.76 6.92 -15.54
CA GLY A 5 9.46 6.86 -16.23
C GLY A 5 8.73 5.53 -16.20
N LEU A 6 7.92 5.32 -17.23
CA LEU A 6 7.11 4.12 -17.41
C LEU A 6 7.99 2.96 -17.92
N HIS A 7 7.85 1.77 -17.35
CA HIS A 7 8.53 0.55 -17.81
C HIS A 7 7.84 -0.15 -18.98
N GLU A 8 6.67 0.34 -19.38
CA GLU A 8 5.90 -0.12 -20.54
C GLU A 8 5.49 1.08 -21.39
N ARG A 9 5.18 0.84 -22.66
CA ARG A 9 4.68 1.89 -23.54
C ARG A 9 3.39 2.49 -22.99
N GLU A 10 3.32 3.81 -22.88
CA GLU A 10 2.18 4.52 -22.27
C GLU A 10 0.85 4.15 -22.94
N GLU A 11 0.84 3.95 -24.26
CA GLU A 11 -0.39 3.63 -25.00
C GLU A 11 -0.95 2.23 -24.66
N LYS A 12 -0.17 1.38 -23.98
CA LYS A 12 -0.62 0.08 -23.48
C LYS A 12 -1.19 0.15 -22.06
N LEU A 13 -1.02 1.26 -21.36
CA LEU A 13 -1.40 1.40 -19.98
C LEU A 13 -2.82 1.96 -19.87
N ALA A 14 -3.58 1.43 -18.92
CA ALA A 14 -4.86 2.02 -18.57
C ALA A 14 -4.62 3.36 -17.85
N ILE A 15 -5.52 4.34 -18.04
CA ILE A 15 -5.43 5.65 -17.38
C ILE A 15 -5.23 5.53 -15.85
N PRO A 16 -5.97 4.66 -15.12
CA PRO A 16 -5.74 4.49 -13.68
C PRO A 16 -4.35 3.98 -13.32
N THR A 17 -3.72 3.19 -14.20
CA THR A 17 -2.34 2.72 -14.00
C THR A 17 -1.34 3.87 -14.11
N VAL A 18 -1.54 4.76 -15.09
CA VAL A 18 -0.67 5.92 -15.26
C VAL A 18 -0.88 6.93 -14.11
N ASP A 19 -2.11 7.13 -13.64
CA ASP A 19 -2.38 7.98 -12.47
C ASP A 19 -1.78 7.40 -11.18
N ALA A 20 -1.87 6.07 -10.98
CA ALA A 20 -1.19 5.41 -9.87
C ALA A 20 0.33 5.56 -9.96
N HIS A 21 0.92 5.44 -11.17
CA HIS A 21 2.35 5.67 -11.37
C HIS A 21 2.77 7.09 -10.99
N ARG A 22 2.00 8.11 -11.39
CA ARG A 22 2.24 9.52 -10.99
C ARG A 22 2.28 9.65 -9.46
N ALA A 23 1.26 9.13 -8.77
CA ALA A 23 1.19 9.22 -7.32
C ALA A 23 2.31 8.42 -6.61
N ILE A 24 2.71 7.26 -7.15
CA ILE A 24 3.80 6.44 -6.61
C ILE A 24 5.14 7.16 -6.77
N LEU A 25 5.44 7.72 -7.95
CA LEU A 25 6.68 8.47 -8.16
C LEU A 25 6.76 9.69 -7.26
N SER A 26 5.68 10.49 -7.18
CA SER A 26 5.64 11.62 -6.26
C SER A 26 5.86 11.17 -4.81
N LEU A 27 5.22 10.08 -4.36
CA LEU A 27 5.43 9.56 -3.01
C LEU A 27 6.89 9.15 -2.75
N MET A 28 7.55 8.60 -3.76
CA MET A 28 8.98 8.23 -3.67
C MET A 28 9.85 9.47 -3.57
N GLU A 29 9.57 10.51 -4.37
CA GLU A 29 10.27 11.80 -4.34
C GLU A 29 10.13 12.48 -2.96
N GLU A 30 8.93 12.44 -2.37
CA GLU A 30 8.72 13.01 -1.02
C GLU A 30 9.57 12.29 0.04
N PHE A 31 9.63 10.96 0.00
CA PHE A 31 10.48 10.21 0.95
C PHE A 31 11.98 10.39 0.69
N GLU A 32 12.41 10.56 -0.57
CA GLU A 32 13.78 10.97 -0.87
C GLU A 32 14.10 12.34 -0.27
N ALA A 33 13.19 13.30 -0.41
CA ALA A 33 13.34 14.63 0.18
C ALA A 33 13.42 14.58 1.71
N VAL A 34 12.54 13.79 2.37
CA VAL A 34 12.60 13.55 3.82
C VAL A 34 13.96 13.02 4.24
N ASP A 35 14.46 11.96 3.58
CA ASP A 35 15.76 11.37 3.89
C ASP A 35 16.90 12.38 3.71
N TRP A 36 16.92 13.10 2.59
CA TRP A 36 17.97 14.07 2.31
C TRP A 36 17.95 15.26 3.27
N TYR A 37 16.77 15.80 3.58
CA TYR A 37 16.66 16.90 4.54
C TYR A 37 17.11 16.47 5.93
N HIS A 38 16.78 15.26 6.35
CA HIS A 38 17.24 14.73 7.64
C HIS A 38 18.76 14.64 7.69
N GLN A 39 19.40 14.02 6.70
CA GLN A 39 20.87 13.93 6.62
C GLN A 39 21.54 15.31 6.59
N ARG A 40 20.97 16.26 5.83
CA ARG A 40 21.49 17.63 5.75
C ARG A 40 21.33 18.37 7.07
N ALA A 41 20.19 18.22 7.74
CA ALA A 41 19.93 18.85 9.03
C ALA A 41 20.92 18.35 10.09
N ASP A 42 21.18 17.04 10.16
CA ASP A 42 22.15 16.43 11.06
C ASP A 42 23.58 16.95 10.81
N ALA A 43 23.95 17.14 9.54
CA ALA A 43 25.27 17.64 9.16
C ALA A 43 25.38 19.18 9.18
N CYS A 44 24.28 19.91 9.39
CA CYS A 44 24.25 21.36 9.25
C CYS A 44 24.87 22.09 10.46
N THR A 45 25.87 22.93 10.20
CA THR A 45 26.54 23.72 11.24
C THR A 45 25.87 25.08 11.52
N ASP A 46 25.01 25.54 10.62
CA ASP A 46 24.24 26.78 10.79
C ASP A 46 22.84 26.47 11.37
N ALA A 47 22.47 27.17 12.44
CA ALA A 47 21.23 26.89 13.16
C ALA A 47 19.98 27.32 12.40
N GLU A 48 20.02 28.47 11.72
CA GLU A 48 18.87 28.99 10.98
C GLU A 48 18.59 28.10 9.76
N LEU A 49 19.63 27.71 9.03
CA LEU A 49 19.48 26.78 7.91
C LEU A 49 18.99 25.40 8.39
N ARG A 50 19.49 24.88 9.51
CA ARG A 50 19.03 23.59 10.04
C ARG A 50 17.52 23.63 10.32
N ASP A 51 17.04 24.71 10.93
CA ASP A 51 15.62 24.85 11.27
C ASP A 51 14.75 24.93 9.99
N ILE A 52 15.23 25.59 8.92
CA ILE A 52 14.57 25.59 7.61
C ILE A 52 14.53 24.17 7.01
N LEU A 53 15.65 23.43 7.05
CA LEU A 53 15.72 22.06 6.51
C LEU A 53 14.74 21.13 7.24
N LEU A 54 14.64 21.23 8.57
CA LEU A 54 13.70 20.44 9.37
C LEU A 54 12.24 20.84 9.11
N HIS A 55 11.97 22.12 8.93
CA HIS A 55 10.64 22.59 8.56
C HIS A 55 10.19 21.97 7.23
N ASN A 56 11.00 22.13 6.17
CA ASN A 56 10.70 21.54 4.86
C ASN A 56 10.54 20.02 4.96
N MET A 57 11.42 19.33 5.67
CA MET A 57 11.32 17.88 5.89
C MET A 57 9.95 17.45 6.43
N HIS A 58 9.39 18.18 7.39
CA HIS A 58 8.09 17.86 7.95
C HIS A 58 6.94 18.14 6.97
N GLU A 59 7.04 19.17 6.13
CA GLU A 59 6.06 19.41 5.05
C GLU A 59 6.06 18.26 4.03
N GLU A 60 7.24 17.74 3.65
CA GLU A 60 7.29 16.59 2.73
C GLU A 60 6.68 15.32 3.36
N MET A 61 6.73 15.14 4.69
CA MET A 61 6.01 14.05 5.36
C MET A 61 4.49 14.20 5.24
N GLU A 62 3.97 15.44 5.24
CA GLU A 62 2.55 15.71 4.97
C GLU A 62 2.20 15.39 3.53
N HIS A 63 3.02 15.83 2.57
CA HIS A 63 2.84 15.53 1.14
C HIS A 63 2.83 14.01 0.88
N ALA A 64 3.78 13.28 1.49
CA ALA A 64 3.83 11.83 1.42
C ALA A 64 2.56 11.18 1.97
N ALA A 65 2.05 11.66 3.12
CA ALA A 65 0.81 11.15 3.71
C ALA A 65 -0.41 11.39 2.81
N MET A 66 -0.50 12.57 2.18
CA MET A 66 -1.58 12.90 1.24
C MET A 66 -1.58 11.98 0.01
N LEU A 67 -0.41 11.73 -0.57
CA LEU A 67 -0.24 10.85 -1.73
C LEU A 67 -0.55 9.39 -1.37
N LEU A 68 -0.05 8.91 -0.23
CA LEU A 68 -0.33 7.56 0.26
C LEU A 68 -1.84 7.35 0.51
N GLU A 69 -2.53 8.35 1.06
CA GLU A 69 -3.98 8.28 1.27
C GLU A 69 -4.76 8.23 -0.06
N TRP A 70 -4.34 8.99 -1.07
CA TRP A 70 -4.94 8.88 -2.40
C TRP A 70 -4.75 7.47 -2.98
N LEU A 71 -3.54 6.91 -2.89
CA LEU A 71 -3.24 5.54 -3.32
C LEU A 71 -4.07 4.49 -2.57
N ARG A 72 -4.26 4.67 -1.25
CA ARG A 72 -5.13 3.80 -0.44
C ARG A 72 -6.56 3.80 -0.96
N ARG A 73 -7.10 4.98 -1.30
CA ARG A 73 -8.48 5.12 -1.82
C ARG A 73 -8.63 4.54 -3.23
N SER A 74 -7.59 4.61 -4.06
CA SER A 74 -7.64 4.15 -5.46
C SER A 74 -7.27 2.68 -5.63
N THR A 75 -6.62 2.05 -4.65
CA THR A 75 -6.12 0.67 -4.74
C THR A 75 -6.68 -0.21 -3.60
N PRO A 76 -7.78 -0.97 -3.83
CA PRO A 76 -8.45 -1.75 -2.77
C PRO A 76 -7.52 -2.71 -2.02
N ARG A 77 -6.61 -3.37 -2.75
CA ARG A 77 -5.65 -4.29 -2.12
C ARG A 77 -4.66 -3.56 -1.21
N LEU A 78 -4.27 -2.33 -1.56
CA LEU A 78 -3.40 -1.51 -0.72
C LEU A 78 -4.14 -1.10 0.56
N ASP A 79 -5.43 -0.75 0.49
CA ASP A 79 -6.24 -0.45 1.67
C ASP A 79 -6.26 -1.60 2.69
N GLU A 80 -6.52 -2.82 2.24
CA GLU A 80 -6.50 -4.02 3.09
C GLU A 80 -5.15 -4.21 3.80
N ILE A 81 -4.05 -4.01 3.06
CA ILE A 81 -2.69 -4.14 3.57
C ILE A 81 -2.39 -3.01 4.57
N LEU A 82 -2.69 -1.76 4.24
CA LEU A 82 -2.41 -0.63 5.13
C LEU A 82 -3.19 -0.74 6.44
N ARG A 83 -4.46 -1.17 6.41
CA ARG A 83 -5.27 -1.41 7.63
C ARG A 83 -4.74 -2.53 8.50
N THR A 84 -4.02 -3.48 7.91
CA THR A 84 -3.40 -4.58 8.65
C THR A 84 -2.25 -4.10 9.53
N TYR A 85 -1.44 -3.18 9.02
CA TYR A 85 -0.15 -2.82 9.64
C TYR A 85 -0.16 -1.45 10.31
N LEU A 86 -0.79 -0.45 9.72
CA LEU A 86 -0.75 0.91 10.25
C LEU A 86 -1.48 1.02 11.59
N PHE A 87 -0.94 1.85 12.48
CA PHE A 87 -1.48 2.12 13.81
C PHE A 87 -1.60 0.89 14.71
N THR A 88 -0.82 -0.16 14.43
CA THR A 88 -0.67 -1.32 15.31
C THR A 88 0.55 -1.17 16.22
N GLN A 89 0.62 -1.99 17.26
CA GLN A 89 1.77 -2.06 18.17
C GLN A 89 2.34 -3.49 18.18
N GLY A 90 3.64 -3.60 18.46
CA GLY A 90 4.34 -4.89 18.51
C GLY A 90 5.11 -5.20 17.22
N ASP A 91 5.50 -6.45 17.07
CA ASP A 91 6.33 -6.91 15.96
C ASP A 91 5.53 -7.05 14.66
N LEU A 92 5.87 -6.23 13.66
CA LEU A 92 5.22 -6.21 12.34
C LEU A 92 5.34 -7.55 11.60
N THR A 93 6.47 -8.25 11.75
CA THR A 93 6.69 -9.53 11.06
C THR A 93 5.75 -10.62 11.58
N ARG A 94 5.40 -10.57 12.87
CA ARG A 94 4.44 -11.50 13.50
C ARG A 94 2.98 -11.22 13.13
N LEU A 95 2.65 -9.99 12.71
CA LEU A 95 1.29 -9.67 12.25
C LEU A 95 0.99 -10.32 10.89
N GLU A 96 2.01 -10.44 10.03
CA GLU A 96 1.88 -11.12 8.74
C GLU A 96 1.53 -12.61 8.92
N GLU A 97 2.24 -13.31 9.80
CA GLU A 97 2.03 -14.75 10.07
C GLU A 97 0.61 -15.04 10.58
N LYS A 98 0.09 -14.20 11.47
CA LYS A 98 -1.27 -14.33 12.01
C LYS A 98 -2.33 -14.15 10.92
N ASN A 99 -2.14 -13.21 10.00
CA ASN A 99 -3.09 -12.97 8.93
C ASN A 99 -3.03 -14.05 7.84
N LYS A 100 -1.84 -14.54 7.48
CA LYS A 100 -1.71 -15.73 6.62
C LYS A 100 -2.42 -16.95 7.21
N SER A 101 -2.28 -17.15 8.53
CA SER A 101 -2.91 -18.26 9.25
C SER A 101 -4.44 -18.15 9.32
N LYS A 102 -4.98 -16.93 9.50
CA LYS A 102 -6.44 -16.69 9.43
C LYS A 102 -7.03 -16.98 8.05
N ILE A 103 -6.37 -16.52 6.99
CA ILE A 103 -6.81 -16.79 5.61
C ILE A 103 -6.80 -18.30 5.32
N ALA A 104 -5.76 -19.01 5.77
CA ALA A 104 -5.69 -20.48 5.63
C ALA A 104 -6.81 -21.20 6.40
N GLY A 105 -7.14 -20.74 7.62
CA GLY A 105 -8.24 -21.29 8.43
C GLY A 105 -9.63 -21.07 7.82
N ASP A 106 -9.92 -19.87 7.33
CA ASP A 106 -11.20 -19.56 6.67
C ASP A 106 -11.37 -20.33 5.34
N SER A 107 -10.28 -20.55 4.61
CA SER A 107 -10.28 -21.34 3.37
C SER A 107 -10.63 -22.81 3.63
N LEU A 108 -10.19 -23.37 4.76
CA LEU A 108 -10.53 -24.74 5.18
C LEU A 108 -12.00 -24.86 5.61
N ALA A 109 -12.51 -23.87 6.35
CA ALA A 109 -13.91 -23.84 6.79
C ALA A 109 -14.91 -23.75 5.62
N GLN A 110 -14.56 -23.06 4.54
CA GLN A 110 -15.39 -23.02 3.32
C GLN A 110 -15.38 -24.34 2.53
N SER A 111 -14.32 -25.15 2.65
CA SER A 111 -14.24 -26.45 1.97
C SER A 111 -15.11 -27.53 2.64
N GLU A 112 -15.34 -27.44 3.95
CA GLU A 112 -16.18 -28.42 4.69
C GLU A 112 -17.69 -28.17 4.56
N GLY A 113 -18.11 -26.97 4.12
CA GLY A 113 -19.51 -26.64 3.85
C GLY A 113 -20.07 -27.15 2.51
N GLY A 114 -19.19 -27.71 1.65
CA GLY A 114 -19.49 -28.09 0.28
C GLY A 114 -19.86 -29.56 0.06
N THR A 115 -20.67 -30.19 0.92
CA THR A 115 -21.21 -31.54 0.63
C THR A 115 -22.70 -31.65 0.94
N ARG A 116 -23.56 -31.05 0.10
CA ARG A 116 -24.92 -31.58 -0.13
C ARG A 116 -25.06 -32.04 -1.57
N ARG A 117 -24.79 -33.35 -1.70
CA ARG A 117 -24.88 -34.22 -2.86
C ARG A 117 -26.30 -34.23 -3.45
N MET A 118 -26.39 -34.16 -4.78
CA MET A 118 -27.60 -34.36 -5.57
C MET A 118 -28.16 -35.79 -5.46
N THR A 119 -29.48 -35.91 -5.33
CA THR A 119 -30.35 -37.06 -5.66
C THR A 119 -31.81 -36.57 -5.56
N VAL A 120 -32.82 -36.87 -6.37
CA VAL A 120 -33.08 -37.81 -7.48
C VAL A 120 -34.33 -37.26 -8.19
N GLY A 121 -34.40 -37.36 -9.52
CA GLY A 121 -35.59 -36.98 -10.29
C GLY A 121 -36.80 -37.88 -10.01
N HIS A 122 -38.00 -37.35 -10.23
CA HIS A 122 -39.25 -38.13 -10.34
C HIS A 122 -40.03 -37.69 -11.58
N MET A 123 -40.61 -38.70 -12.23
CA MET A 123 -41.06 -38.77 -13.62
C MET A 123 -42.39 -38.08 -13.90
N LYS A 124 -42.57 -37.72 -15.19
CA LYS A 124 -43.86 -37.46 -15.86
C LYS A 124 -44.85 -38.63 -15.67
N GLY A 125 -46.14 -38.30 -15.55
CA GLY A 125 -47.23 -39.14 -16.07
C GLY A 125 -48.55 -39.07 -15.28
N ALA A 126 -49.49 -38.23 -15.74
CA ALA A 126 -50.91 -38.51 -16.01
C ALA A 126 -51.60 -37.20 -16.40
#